data_AF-A0A077QK10-F1
#
_entry.id   AF-A0A077QK10-F1
#
_cell.length_a   1.000
_cell.length_b   1.000
_cell.length_c   1.000
_cell.angle_alpha   90.00
_cell.angle_beta   90.00
_cell.angle_gamma   90.00
#
_symmetry.space_group_name_H-M   'P 1'
#
loop_
_entity.id
_entity.type
_entity.pdbx_description
1 polymer ?
#
loop_
_entity_poly.entity_id
_entity_poly.type
_entity_poly.pdbx_seq_one_letter_code
_entity_poly.pdbx_strand_id
1 'polypeptide(L)'
;MFFAEILGHDDENTQLHYKQFKLHNFSRTWKPDVGNENQRLESLQQLDDEMLDFARGDAGVRIHEAAKQIVEKFPNDLVTTSQLRALGFNIPLTKRYLEFTADALEQEPEPPPEVEKKTEQTKRPRFSASHRHDDGQWVVKFEYSGQNYSWIGQADNLKNAMIQAWQAYFS
;
A
#
# COMPACT_ATOMS: atom_id res chain seq x y z
N MET A 1 -2.40 -53.35 1.70
CA MET A 1 -2.92 -53.17 3.08
C MET A 1 -2.61 -51.81 3.72
N PHE A 2 -1.38 -51.43 4.13
CA PHE A 2 -1.14 -50.16 4.89
C PHE A 2 -1.78 -48.88 4.30
N PHE A 3 -1.58 -48.61 3.01
CA PHE A 3 -2.17 -47.43 2.36
C PHE A 3 -3.68 -47.58 2.12
N ALA A 4 -4.17 -48.79 1.83
CA ALA A 4 -5.60 -49.04 1.59
C ALA A 4 -6.44 -48.81 2.85
N GLU A 5 -5.94 -49.22 4.03
CA GLU A 5 -6.60 -49.01 5.32
C GLU A 5 -6.64 -47.54 5.74
N ILE A 6 -5.52 -46.82 5.59
CA ILE A 6 -5.45 -45.38 5.93
C ILE A 6 -6.31 -44.53 4.99
N LEU A 7 -6.38 -44.92 3.71
CA LEU A 7 -7.15 -44.19 2.69
C LEU A 7 -8.61 -44.66 2.59
N GLY A 8 -8.99 -45.76 3.27
CA GLY A 8 -10.36 -46.28 3.27
C GLY A 8 -10.81 -46.85 1.92
N HIS A 9 -9.90 -47.44 1.14
CA HIS A 9 -10.23 -48.02 -0.16
C HIS A 9 -10.42 -49.53 -0.07
N ASP A 10 -11.49 -50.01 -0.69
CA ASP A 10 -11.80 -51.44 -0.79
C ASP A 10 -10.93 -52.17 -1.84
N ASP A 11 -10.20 -51.44 -2.69
CA ASP A 11 -9.31 -51.98 -3.71
C ASP A 11 -7.87 -51.45 -3.59
N GLU A 12 -6.90 -52.34 -3.77
CA GLU A 12 -5.48 -51.99 -3.67
C GLU A 12 -4.95 -51.15 -4.84
N ASN A 13 -5.72 -50.98 -5.92
CA ASN A 13 -5.25 -50.31 -7.13
C ASN A 13 -5.40 -48.79 -7.01
N THR A 14 -6.48 -48.33 -6.38
CA THR A 14 -6.74 -46.89 -6.12
C THR A 14 -5.62 -46.24 -5.29
N GLN A 15 -4.87 -47.01 -4.47
CA GLN A 15 -3.75 -46.48 -3.67
C GLN A 15 -2.55 -46.00 -4.51
N LEU A 16 -2.44 -46.38 -5.78
CA LEU A 16 -1.30 -46.02 -6.64
C LEU A 16 -1.19 -44.52 -6.90
N HIS A 17 -2.33 -43.80 -6.93
CA HIS A 17 -2.37 -42.35 -7.13
C HIS A 17 -1.74 -41.54 -5.98
N TYR A 18 -1.54 -42.16 -4.81
CA TYR A 18 -1.04 -41.50 -3.60
C TYR A 18 0.48 -41.68 -3.40
N LYS A 19 1.17 -42.35 -4.34
CA LYS A 19 2.61 -42.70 -4.23
C LYS A 19 3.53 -41.81 -5.06
N GLN A 20 3.04 -40.65 -5.51
CA GLN A 20 3.80 -39.73 -6.37
C GLN A 20 4.93 -38.98 -5.64
N PHE A 21 4.84 -38.82 -4.32
CA PHE A 21 5.81 -38.05 -3.53
C PHE A 21 6.86 -38.95 -2.87
N LYS A 22 8.09 -38.45 -2.78
CA LYS A 22 9.17 -39.04 -1.98
C LYS A 22 9.57 -38.06 -0.89
N LEU A 23 9.69 -38.54 0.35
CA LEU A 23 10.13 -37.70 1.45
C LEU A 23 11.66 -37.54 1.39
N HIS A 24 12.12 -36.30 1.31
CA HIS A 24 13.52 -35.94 1.54
C HIS A 24 13.68 -35.46 2.99
N ASN A 25 14.78 -35.83 3.64
CA ASN A 25 15.10 -35.46 5.03
C ASN A 25 14.03 -35.88 6.08
N PHE A 26 13.37 -37.02 5.86
CA PHE A 26 12.43 -37.56 6.82
C PHE A 26 13.13 -37.95 8.13
N SER A 27 12.58 -37.48 9.25
CA SER A 27 13.02 -37.89 10.58
C SER A 27 11.83 -38.26 11.45
N ARG A 28 11.91 -39.42 12.12
CA ARG A 28 10.92 -39.85 13.13
C ARG A 28 10.97 -39.01 14.41
N THR A 29 12.04 -38.25 14.60
CA THR A 29 12.30 -37.42 15.77
C THR A 29 12.30 -35.94 15.42
N TRP A 30 11.82 -35.58 14.23
CA TRP A 30 11.62 -34.18 13.89
C TRP A 30 10.72 -33.53 14.95
N LYS A 31 11.18 -32.41 15.47
CA LYS A 31 10.42 -31.55 16.34
C LYS A 31 10.34 -30.19 15.65
N PRO A 32 9.19 -29.48 15.76
CA PRO A 32 9.15 -28.10 15.33
C PRO A 32 10.21 -27.30 16.10
N ASP A 33 10.81 -26.34 15.41
CA ASP A 33 11.65 -25.37 16.10
C ASP A 33 10.76 -24.53 17.03
N VAL A 34 11.20 -24.36 18.27
CA VAL A 34 10.56 -23.49 19.29
C VAL A 34 11.45 -22.27 19.58
N GLY A 35 12.42 -22.00 18.71
CA GLY A 35 13.26 -20.81 18.75
C GLY A 35 12.43 -19.53 18.67
N ASN A 36 13.08 -18.39 18.94
CA ASN A 36 12.46 -17.07 18.92
C ASN A 36 11.74 -16.84 17.58
N GLU A 37 10.43 -17.06 17.55
CA GLU A 37 9.64 -17.09 16.32
C GLU A 37 9.62 -15.72 15.61
N ASN A 38 10.09 -14.67 16.29
CA ASN A 38 10.01 -13.31 15.81
C ASN A 38 11.37 -12.59 15.90
N GLN A 39 12.32 -13.05 15.09
CA GLN A 39 13.61 -12.37 14.89
C GLN A 39 13.45 -10.89 14.50
N ARG A 40 12.39 -10.56 13.74
CA ARG A 40 12.03 -9.17 13.40
C ARG A 40 11.71 -8.34 14.64
N LEU A 41 10.95 -8.88 15.59
CA LEU A 41 10.65 -8.20 16.85
C LEU A 41 11.91 -7.98 17.71
N GLU A 42 12.80 -8.97 17.76
CA GLU A 42 14.08 -8.85 18.47
C GLU A 42 14.96 -7.77 17.83
N SER A 43 15.07 -7.76 16.50
CA SER A 43 15.80 -6.73 15.76
C SER A 43 15.22 -5.33 15.97
N LEU A 44 13.89 -5.20 16.07
CA LEU A 44 13.27 -3.91 16.42
C LEU A 44 13.65 -3.47 17.83
N GLN A 45 13.60 -4.37 18.82
CA GLN A 45 13.92 -4.03 20.21
C GLN A 45 15.36 -3.53 20.39
N GLN A 46 16.29 -3.96 19.55
CA GLN A 46 17.67 -3.45 19.58
C GLN A 46 17.76 -1.95 19.24
N LEU A 47 16.75 -1.39 18.58
CA LEU A 47 16.67 0.03 18.22
C LEU A 47 15.97 0.90 19.28
N ASP A 48 15.59 0.34 20.45
CA ASP A 48 14.83 1.06 21.48
C ASP A 48 15.54 2.34 21.96
N ASP A 49 16.86 2.30 22.15
CA ASP A 49 17.64 3.46 22.59
C ASP A 49 17.69 4.56 21.52
N GLU A 50 17.72 4.19 20.24
CA GLU A 50 17.77 5.13 19.10
C GLU A 50 16.46 5.90 18.93
N MET A 51 15.35 5.36 19.43
CA MET A 51 14.03 6.00 19.36
C MET A 51 13.89 7.24 20.23
N LEU A 52 14.75 7.40 21.24
CA LEU A 52 14.75 8.56 22.13
C LEU A 52 15.12 9.85 21.37
N ASP A 53 16.07 9.76 20.43
CA ASP A 53 16.55 10.90 19.65
C ASP A 53 15.94 10.99 18.25
N PHE A 54 15.15 9.99 17.86
CA PHE A 54 14.58 9.87 16.51
C PHE A 54 13.63 11.04 16.15
N ALA A 55 12.78 11.46 17.09
CA ALA A 55 11.78 12.50 16.90
C ALA A 55 11.62 13.39 18.15
N ARG A 56 11.00 14.56 17.98
CA ARG A 56 10.73 15.46 19.10
C ARG A 56 9.74 14.82 20.09
N GLY A 57 10.10 14.82 21.37
CA GLY A 57 9.26 14.30 22.44
C GLY A 57 9.18 12.77 22.40
N ASP A 58 8.01 12.22 22.70
CA ASP A 58 7.73 10.78 22.80
C ASP A 58 7.33 10.14 21.45
N ALA A 59 7.28 10.92 20.37
CA ALA A 59 6.73 10.47 19.10
C ALA A 59 7.51 9.29 18.48
N GLY A 60 8.83 9.25 18.64
CA GLY A 60 9.70 8.17 18.15
C GLY A 60 9.44 6.86 18.89
N VAL A 61 9.46 6.92 20.22
CA VAL A 61 9.14 5.77 21.08
C VAL A 61 7.74 5.23 20.79
N ARG A 62 6.74 6.12 20.63
CA ARG A 62 5.35 5.71 20.38
C ARG A 62 5.15 5.00 19.04
N ILE A 63 5.76 5.49 17.96
CA ILE A 63 5.63 4.83 16.65
C ILE A 63 6.37 3.49 16.65
N HIS A 64 7.49 3.41 17.38
CA HIS A 64 8.24 2.18 17.53
C HIS A 64 7.50 1.12 18.33
N GLU A 65 6.88 1.51 19.45
CA GLU A 65 6.08 0.61 20.26
C GLU A 65 4.84 0.10 19.50
N ALA A 66 4.21 0.97 18.70
CA ALA A 66 3.13 0.57 17.80
C ALA A 66 3.59 -0.45 16.74
N ALA A 67 4.77 -0.25 16.15
CA ALA A 67 5.33 -1.21 15.20
C ALA A 67 5.66 -2.56 15.85
N LYS A 68 6.24 -2.56 17.05
CA LYS A 68 6.50 -3.78 17.83
C LYS A 68 5.21 -4.57 18.10
N GLN A 69 4.12 -3.89 18.47
CA GLN A 69 2.81 -4.54 18.66
C GLN A 69 2.24 -5.15 17.37
N ILE A 70 2.45 -4.50 16.22
CA ILE A 70 2.02 -5.04 14.92
C ILE A 70 2.82 -6.32 14.62
N VAL A 71 4.14 -6.30 14.78
CA VAL A 71 5.02 -7.43 14.50
C VAL A 71 4.79 -8.57 15.49
N GLU A 72 4.53 -8.28 16.76
CA GLU A 72 4.17 -9.30 17.76
C GLU A 72 2.87 -10.02 17.39
N LYS A 73 1.86 -9.28 16.95
CA LYS A 73 0.55 -9.83 16.60
C LYS A 73 0.54 -10.54 15.23
N PHE A 74 1.32 -10.03 14.28
CA PHE A 74 1.40 -10.52 12.91
C PHE A 74 2.87 -10.64 12.47
N PRO A 75 3.61 -11.67 12.92
CA PRO A 75 5.06 -11.79 12.71
C PRO A 75 5.51 -11.78 11.24
N ASN A 76 4.66 -12.30 10.36
CA ASN A 76 4.95 -12.46 8.93
C ASN A 76 4.36 -11.35 8.05
N ASP A 77 3.59 -10.41 8.63
CA ASP A 77 2.96 -9.35 7.85
C ASP A 77 3.89 -8.13 7.74
N LEU A 78 3.71 -7.37 6.66
CA LEU A 78 4.41 -6.11 6.44
C LEU A 78 3.86 -5.02 7.37
N VAL A 79 4.76 -4.18 7.90
CA VAL A 79 4.37 -2.97 8.61
C VAL A 79 4.23 -1.84 7.60
N THR A 80 3.00 -1.41 7.36
CA THR A 80 2.67 -0.47 6.28
C THR A 80 2.37 0.94 6.79
N THR A 81 2.53 1.92 5.90
CA THR A 81 2.15 3.31 6.19
C THR A 81 0.66 3.47 6.51
N SER A 82 -0.19 2.57 6.01
CA SER A 82 -1.64 2.60 6.26
C SER A 82 -1.97 2.22 7.71
N GLN A 83 -1.34 1.15 8.22
CA GLN A 83 -1.53 0.69 9.59
C GLN A 83 -1.10 1.77 10.60
N LEU A 84 0.09 2.35 10.42
CA LEU A 84 0.59 3.40 11.32
C LEU A 84 -0.25 4.69 11.24
N ARG A 85 -0.77 5.05 10.06
CA ARG A 85 -1.72 6.16 9.92
C ARG A 85 -3.04 5.91 10.65
N ALA A 86 -3.56 4.69 10.61
CA ALA A 86 -4.78 4.33 11.33
C ALA A 86 -4.62 4.49 12.85
N LEU A 87 -3.39 4.41 13.35
CA LEU A 87 -3.02 4.67 14.76
C LEU A 87 -2.78 6.16 15.07
N GLY A 88 -2.94 7.04 14.09
CA GLY A 88 -2.85 8.50 14.26
C GLY A 88 -1.47 9.10 14.01
N PHE A 89 -0.50 8.34 13.49
CA PHE A 89 0.81 8.88 13.12
C PHE A 89 0.75 9.66 11.80
N ASN A 90 1.54 10.75 11.70
CA ASN A 90 1.56 11.56 10.49
C ASN A 90 2.35 10.84 9.36
N ILE A 91 2.08 11.20 8.10
CA ILE A 91 2.74 10.59 6.94
C ILE A 91 4.27 10.77 6.95
N PRO A 92 4.83 11.99 7.14
CA PRO A 92 6.29 12.18 7.11
C PRO A 92 7.05 11.37 8.16
N LEU A 93 6.55 11.33 9.40
CA LEU A 93 7.12 10.55 10.51
C LEU A 93 7.05 9.06 10.20
N THR A 94 5.90 8.60 9.69
CA THR A 94 5.69 7.19 9.34
C THR A 94 6.68 6.73 8.27
N LYS A 95 6.85 7.50 7.20
CA LYS A 95 7.81 7.16 6.13
C LYS A 95 9.24 7.12 6.65
N ARG A 96 9.67 8.19 7.34
CA ARG A 96 11.01 8.27 7.94
C ARG A 96 11.27 7.11 8.90
N TYR A 97 10.26 6.69 9.66
CA TYR A 97 10.37 5.56 10.59
C TYR A 97 10.55 4.24 9.84
N LEU A 98 9.69 3.95 8.85
CA LEU A 98 9.76 2.71 8.08
C LEU A 98 11.06 2.60 7.27
N GLU A 99 11.59 3.72 6.76
CA GLU A 99 12.90 3.78 6.13
C GLU A 99 14.03 3.47 7.14
N PHE A 100 13.95 4.04 8.34
CA PHE A 100 14.94 3.84 9.39
C PHE A 100 14.96 2.40 9.93
N THR A 101 13.80 1.77 10.11
CA THR A 101 13.68 0.41 10.63
C THR A 101 13.58 -0.66 9.53
N ALA A 102 13.85 -0.33 8.27
CA ALA A 102 13.66 -1.24 7.13
C ALA A 102 14.45 -2.55 7.31
N ASP A 103 15.71 -2.44 7.71
CA ASP A 103 16.60 -3.58 7.94
C ASP A 103 16.09 -4.49 9.06
N ALA A 104 15.69 -3.90 10.20
CA ALA A 104 15.15 -4.65 11.35
C ALA A 104 13.80 -5.31 11.04
N LEU A 105 12.99 -4.69 10.16
CA LEU A 105 11.72 -5.22 9.71
C LEU A 105 11.87 -6.21 8.55
N GLU A 106 13.07 -6.45 8.04
CA GLU A 106 13.33 -7.28 6.85
C GLU A 106 12.41 -6.94 5.66
N GLN A 107 12.08 -5.65 5.51
CA GLN A 107 11.21 -5.17 4.44
C GLN A 107 11.96 -4.10 3.65
N GLU A 108 11.90 -4.20 2.32
CA GLU A 108 12.42 -3.12 1.48
C GLU A 108 11.68 -1.83 1.82
N PRO A 109 12.40 -0.72 2.05
CA PRO A 109 11.76 0.57 2.13
C PRO A 109 11.00 0.78 0.82
N GLU A 110 9.73 1.23 0.89
CA GLU A 110 9.05 1.65 -0.34
C GLU A 110 10.00 2.61 -1.05
N PRO A 111 10.37 2.35 -2.31
CA PRO A 111 11.28 3.24 -3.01
C PRO A 111 10.72 4.65 -2.83
N PRO A 112 11.56 5.63 -2.44
CA PRO A 112 11.11 7.01 -2.34
C PRO A 112 10.35 7.27 -3.62
N PRO A 113 9.15 7.91 -3.56
CA PRO A 113 8.37 8.11 -4.77
C PRO A 113 9.35 8.69 -5.75
N GLU A 114 9.66 7.90 -6.79
CA GLU A 114 10.40 8.41 -7.91
C GLU A 114 9.66 9.71 -8.23
N VAL A 115 10.38 10.80 -8.48
CA VAL A 115 9.70 12.01 -8.94
C VAL A 115 9.13 11.62 -10.31
N GLU A 116 8.00 10.93 -10.28
CA GLU A 116 7.06 10.74 -11.33
C GLU A 116 6.72 12.17 -11.63
N LYS A 117 7.45 12.74 -12.59
CA LYS A 117 6.96 13.84 -13.40
C LYS A 117 5.51 13.48 -13.63
N LYS A 118 4.65 14.27 -13.00
CA LYS A 118 3.22 14.06 -12.88
C LYS A 118 2.63 14.08 -14.29
N THR A 119 2.77 12.98 -15.01
CA THR A 119 1.96 12.61 -16.15
C THR A 119 0.97 11.55 -15.67
N GLU A 120 0.32 11.82 -14.53
CA GLU A 120 -1.07 11.43 -14.40
C GLU A 120 -1.79 12.15 -15.54
N GLN A 121 -1.94 11.45 -16.67
CA GLN A 121 -2.95 11.76 -17.66
C GLN A 121 -4.29 11.65 -16.95
N THR A 122 -4.71 12.74 -16.29
CA THR A 122 -6.06 12.90 -15.83
C THR A 122 -6.94 12.87 -17.08
N LYS A 123 -7.53 11.71 -17.37
CA LYS A 123 -8.59 11.54 -18.38
C LYS A 123 -9.83 12.40 -18.07
N ARG A 124 -9.85 13.13 -16.96
CA ARG A 124 -10.93 14.04 -16.56
C ARG A 124 -10.43 15.48 -16.67
N PRO A 125 -11.10 16.35 -17.45
CA PRO A 125 -10.78 17.77 -17.49
C PRO A 125 -10.96 18.41 -16.10
N ARG A 126 -9.98 19.20 -15.71
CA ARG A 126 -10.04 20.03 -14.50
C ARG A 126 -10.48 21.43 -14.89
N PHE A 127 -11.77 21.72 -14.73
CA PHE A 127 -12.30 23.06 -14.93
C PHE A 127 -11.87 23.98 -13.78
N SER A 128 -11.33 25.14 -14.12
CA SER A 128 -11.01 26.22 -13.18
C SER A 128 -12.12 27.29 -13.22
N ALA A 129 -12.25 28.05 -12.13
CA ALA A 129 -13.40 28.91 -11.83
C ALA A 129 -13.87 29.75 -13.04
N SER A 130 -15.03 29.39 -13.55
CA SER A 130 -15.73 30.04 -14.64
C SER A 130 -16.33 31.36 -14.18
N HIS A 131 -16.12 32.41 -14.96
CA HIS A 131 -16.64 33.74 -14.67
C HIS A 131 -17.66 34.11 -15.74
N ARG A 132 -18.79 34.69 -15.31
CA ARG A 132 -19.79 35.27 -16.20
C ARG A 132 -19.50 36.76 -16.32
N HIS A 133 -19.39 37.27 -17.55
CA HIS A 133 -19.30 38.70 -17.82
C HIS A 133 -20.68 39.36 -17.86
N ASP A 134 -20.73 40.67 -17.62
CA ASP A 134 -21.94 41.48 -17.56
C ASP A 134 -22.70 41.55 -18.91
N ASP A 135 -22.03 41.16 -20.01
CA ASP A 135 -22.58 41.01 -21.36
C ASP A 135 -23.30 39.66 -21.61
N GLY A 136 -23.35 38.80 -20.58
CA GLY A 136 -23.98 37.48 -20.64
C GLY A 136 -23.08 36.36 -21.19
N GLN A 137 -21.81 36.64 -21.49
CA GLN A 137 -20.86 35.62 -21.96
C GLN A 137 -20.22 34.86 -20.79
N TRP A 138 -19.93 33.58 -21.02
CA TRP A 138 -19.23 32.71 -20.08
C TRP A 138 -17.79 32.51 -20.51
N VAL A 139 -16.85 32.70 -19.57
CA VAL A 139 -15.45 32.32 -19.75
C VAL A 139 -15.19 31.05 -18.96
N VAL A 140 -14.94 29.94 -19.67
CA VAL A 140 -14.64 28.64 -19.09
C VAL A 140 -13.17 28.32 -19.34
N LYS A 141 -12.39 28.19 -18.27
CA LYS A 141 -10.98 27.79 -18.32
C LYS A 141 -10.86 26.36 -17.81
N PHE A 142 -10.17 25.49 -18.54
CA PHE A 142 -9.97 24.12 -18.09
C PHE A 142 -8.62 23.58 -18.52
N GLU A 143 -8.11 22.65 -17.71
CA GLU A 143 -6.88 21.93 -17.98
C GLU A 143 -7.23 20.50 -18.39
N TYR A 144 -6.66 20.04 -19.50
CA TYR A 144 -6.79 18.66 -19.96
C TYR A 144 -5.49 18.17 -20.59
N SER A 145 -5.03 16.99 -20.17
CA SER A 145 -3.77 16.38 -20.63
C SER A 145 -2.54 17.30 -20.50
N GLY A 146 -2.48 18.11 -19.43
CA GLY A 146 -1.39 19.06 -19.19
C GLY A 146 -1.42 20.31 -20.08
N GLN A 147 -2.50 20.53 -20.84
CA GLN A 147 -2.71 21.72 -21.65
C GLN A 147 -3.87 22.55 -21.10
N ASN A 148 -3.72 23.88 -21.16
CA ASN A 148 -4.73 24.83 -20.70
C ASN A 148 -5.57 25.33 -21.87
N TYR A 149 -6.88 25.28 -21.70
CA TYR A 149 -7.88 25.71 -22.68
C TYR A 149 -8.75 26.81 -22.08
N SER A 150 -9.17 27.77 -22.93
CA SER A 150 -10.06 28.86 -22.55
C SER A 150 -11.11 29.07 -23.63
N TRP A 151 -12.37 28.87 -23.25
CA TRP A 151 -13.52 29.04 -24.14
C TRP A 151 -14.38 30.22 -23.69
N ILE A 152 -14.90 30.98 -24.67
CA ILE A 152 -15.80 32.11 -24.45
C ILE A 152 -17.03 31.93 -25.32
N GLY A 153 -18.23 31.98 -24.74
CA GLY A 153 -19.46 31.85 -25.50
C GLY A 153 -20.71 32.13 -24.68
N GLN A 154 -21.87 32.18 -25.36
CA GLN A 154 -23.16 32.32 -24.69
C GLN A 154 -23.69 30.97 -24.26
N ALA A 155 -24.18 30.90 -23.02
CA ALA A 155 -24.80 29.71 -22.48
C ALA A 155 -25.84 30.08 -21.43
N ASP A 156 -26.91 29.29 -21.35
CA ASP A 156 -28.03 29.55 -20.44
C ASP A 156 -27.63 29.38 -18.96
N ASN A 157 -26.64 28.52 -18.70
CA ASN A 157 -26.14 28.23 -17.36
C ASN A 157 -24.71 27.67 -17.40
N LEU A 158 -24.06 27.65 -16.24
CA LEU A 158 -22.68 27.19 -16.09
C LEU A 158 -22.45 25.78 -16.63
N LYS A 159 -23.38 24.85 -16.37
CA LYS A 159 -23.27 23.47 -16.83
C LYS A 159 -23.26 23.39 -18.36
N ASN A 160 -24.15 24.14 -19.01
CA ASN A 160 -24.22 24.23 -20.47
C ASN A 160 -22.94 24.87 -21.04
N ALA A 161 -22.41 25.91 -20.39
CA ALA A 161 -21.14 26.54 -20.77
C ALA A 161 -19.95 25.56 -20.72
N MET A 162 -19.85 24.74 -19.67
CA MET A 162 -18.79 23.74 -19.53
C MET A 162 -18.87 22.63 -20.58
N ILE A 163 -20.08 22.17 -20.91
CA ILE A 163 -20.30 21.15 -21.94
C ILE A 163 -19.93 21.70 -23.33
N GLN A 164 -20.38 22.91 -23.65
CA GLN A 164 -20.04 23.57 -24.93
C GLN A 164 -18.54 23.85 -25.05
N ALA A 165 -17.90 24.29 -23.96
CA ALA A 165 -16.45 24.46 -23.93
C ALA A 165 -15.70 23.16 -24.22
N TRP A 166 -16.16 22.03 -23.69
CA TRP A 166 -15.55 20.73 -24.00
C TRP A 166 -15.77 20.31 -25.45
N GLN A 167 -17.00 20.43 -25.96
CA GLN A 167 -17.33 20.08 -27.35
C GLN A 167 -16.58 20.94 -28.37
N ALA A 168 -16.29 22.21 -28.07
CA ALA A 168 -15.55 23.08 -28.97
C ALA A 168 -14.12 22.61 -29.27
N TYR A 169 -13.50 21.85 -28.36
CA TYR A 169 -12.10 21.40 -28.49
C TYR A 169 -11.95 19.89 -28.69
N PHE A 170 -12.94 19.08 -28.27
CA PHE A 170 -12.83 17.62 -28.24
C PHE A 170 -14.01 16.89 -28.91
N SER A 171 -14.75 17.56 -29.81
CA SER A 171 -15.81 16.97 -30.64
C SER A 171 -15.34 16.63 -32.07
#